data_AF-A0A5N6YIR2-F1
#
_entry.id   AF-A0A5N6YIR2-F1
#
_cell.length_a   1.000
_cell.length_b   1.000
_cell.length_c   1.000
_cell.angle_alpha   90.00
_cell.angle_beta   90.00
_cell.angle_gamma   90.00
#
_symmetry.space_group_name_H-M   'P 1'
#
loop_
_entity.id
_entity.type
_entity.pdbx_description
1 polymer ?
#
loop_
_entity_poly.entity_id
_entity_poly.type
_entity_poly.pdbx_seq_one_letter_code
_entity_poly.pdbx_strand_id
1 'polypeptide(L)'
;MSPASKENLHGAMKGGETTDKWDVLVSYDQGKLQKYLKAAWAKTHRVANAEFKVTTMIAGHEFEEDFKLTIEDPALEFYQGSNEARARLTMDISGTSTSKQFPDEPLTIDRGNFALQVTLPVKAIHGDGGGTIAKEDVLHFEDEKVSSFHITFHFANDENDWKIIDKKPTNAGDPGSKDKQKEALQSARTKIENHFHDLSGDELISLSIAEVSNDKHKSASDLLTPKSFSLASQDGVLNVFINTKGSGRGPGADTREFQLKRGVHYTPIPSGFGASIVISRYILVEKFLLAEIRKSASAAHLTGSDGVQEKGGVGSADDKTGALFEMKYSKSLTTAAEWHNYGSIQLDSKGLSIDFDKYPLHLEIKDDSSLKTKYSWQWTCKGTLDYDEIISTPKGGHVQPFHADFDVSIKDNSTELATLHDDMISWNIKFEKENQPDGTKGDQNIQANLKLYEYDLKLPDLDYFRTTNIFAPGKHMIDAKDMMFPYDFIILGDLAGP
;
A
#
# COMPACT_ATOMS: atom_id res chain seq x y z
N MET A 1 4.51 -17.32 -6.96
CA MET A 1 3.12 -17.50 -6.46
C MET A 1 2.13 -16.96 -7.48
N SER A 2 0.91 -17.50 -7.55
CA SER A 2 -0.16 -16.87 -8.36
C SER A 2 -0.88 -15.81 -7.51
N PRO A 3 -1.22 -14.64 -8.07
CA PRO A 3 -1.95 -13.62 -7.34
C PRO A 3 -3.36 -14.12 -6.98
N ALA A 4 -3.82 -13.80 -5.78
CA ALA A 4 -5.17 -14.13 -5.32
C ALA A 4 -6.23 -13.23 -6.02
N SER A 5 -7.51 -13.63 -5.99
CA SER A 5 -8.58 -12.68 -6.31
C SER A 5 -8.63 -11.56 -5.27
N LYS A 6 -9.25 -10.42 -5.62
CA LYS A 6 -9.42 -9.28 -4.70
C LYS A 6 -10.14 -9.72 -3.42
N GLU A 7 -11.15 -10.57 -3.53
CA GLU A 7 -11.95 -11.10 -2.43
C GLU A 7 -11.14 -12.03 -1.51
N ASN A 8 -10.33 -12.93 -2.09
CA ASN A 8 -9.50 -13.83 -1.32
C ASN A 8 -8.40 -13.09 -0.56
N LEU A 9 -7.78 -12.08 -1.20
CA LEU A 9 -6.81 -11.22 -0.54
C LEU A 9 -7.46 -10.44 0.60
N HIS A 10 -8.58 -9.77 0.33
CA HIS A 10 -9.34 -9.06 1.36
C HIS A 10 -9.68 -9.95 2.57
N GLY A 11 -10.15 -11.19 2.32
CA GLY A 11 -10.43 -12.15 3.39
C GLY A 11 -9.20 -12.56 4.20
N ALA A 12 -8.05 -12.72 3.54
CA ALA A 12 -6.79 -13.10 4.18
C ALA A 12 -6.18 -11.99 5.06
N MET A 13 -6.47 -10.73 4.75
CA MET A 13 -5.95 -9.55 5.45
C MET A 13 -6.79 -9.14 6.68
N LYS A 14 -7.83 -9.89 7.03
CA LYS A 14 -8.68 -9.57 8.19
C LYS A 14 -7.98 -9.84 9.53
N GLY A 15 -8.31 -9.02 10.53
CA GLY A 15 -7.98 -9.29 11.93
C GLY A 15 -6.55 -8.97 12.38
N GLY A 16 -5.66 -8.53 11.48
CA GLY A 16 -4.28 -8.20 11.84
C GLY A 16 -3.58 -7.32 10.81
N GLU A 17 -2.60 -6.53 11.27
CA GLU A 17 -1.74 -5.74 10.37
C GLU A 17 -0.89 -6.70 9.53
N THR A 18 -0.75 -6.37 8.25
CA THR A 18 -0.11 -7.19 7.22
C THR A 18 1.22 -6.60 6.74
N THR A 19 1.52 -5.38 7.16
CA THR A 19 2.74 -4.61 6.82
C THR A 19 3.95 -4.97 7.67
N ASP A 20 3.88 -6.01 8.50
CA ASP A 20 4.98 -6.44 9.39
C ASP A 20 5.51 -5.31 10.30
N LYS A 21 4.57 -4.54 10.84
CA LYS A 21 4.79 -3.35 11.70
C LYS A 21 5.44 -2.15 11.00
N TRP A 22 5.65 -2.21 9.69
CA TRP A 22 5.97 -1.04 8.88
C TRP A 22 4.72 -0.18 8.67
N ASP A 23 4.92 1.10 8.39
CA ASP A 23 3.84 2.06 8.28
C ASP A 23 3.12 1.94 6.93
N VAL A 24 3.89 1.69 5.87
CA VAL A 24 3.39 1.47 4.51
C VAL A 24 4.18 0.32 3.86
N LEU A 25 3.49 -0.55 3.13
CA LEU A 25 4.06 -1.54 2.22
C LEU A 25 3.64 -1.20 0.79
N VAL A 26 4.61 -1.06 -0.10
CA VAL A 26 4.35 -0.80 -1.51
C VAL A 26 4.88 -1.95 -2.35
N SER A 27 4.06 -2.48 -3.23
CA SER A 27 4.36 -3.71 -3.95
C SER A 27 4.17 -3.55 -5.44
N TYR A 28 5.08 -4.14 -6.20
CA TYR A 28 5.18 -4.00 -7.66
C TYR A 28 5.21 -5.37 -8.33
N ASP A 29 4.32 -5.55 -9.31
CA ASP A 29 4.29 -6.78 -10.11
C ASP A 29 5.53 -6.87 -11.01
N GLN A 30 6.16 -8.05 -11.00
CA GLN A 30 7.33 -8.35 -11.83
C GLN A 30 7.07 -8.14 -13.33
N GLY A 31 5.93 -8.61 -13.83
CA GLY A 31 5.59 -8.52 -15.25
C GLY A 31 5.38 -7.08 -15.70
N LYS A 32 4.90 -6.21 -14.81
CA LYS A 32 4.79 -4.77 -15.05
C LYS A 32 6.16 -4.09 -14.98
N LEU A 33 6.97 -4.38 -13.97
CA LEU A 33 8.34 -3.85 -13.83
C LEU A 33 9.28 -4.27 -14.96
N GLN A 34 9.07 -5.45 -15.55
CA GLN A 34 9.80 -5.93 -16.71
C GLN A 34 9.79 -4.91 -17.87
N LYS A 35 8.69 -4.16 -18.06
CA LYS A 35 8.60 -3.16 -19.13
C LYS A 35 9.53 -1.98 -18.88
N TYR A 36 9.61 -1.52 -17.63
CA TYR A 36 10.51 -0.46 -17.21
C TYR A 36 11.97 -0.88 -17.36
N LEU A 37 12.30 -2.10 -16.92
CA LEU A 37 13.64 -2.65 -17.09
C LEU A 37 14.04 -2.71 -18.57
N LYS A 38 13.17 -3.18 -19.47
CA LYS A 38 13.47 -3.19 -20.91
C LYS A 38 13.72 -1.79 -21.46
N ALA A 39 12.88 -0.83 -21.09
CA ALA A 39 13.03 0.55 -21.53
C ALA A 39 14.32 1.20 -21.00
N ALA A 40 14.72 0.89 -19.76
CA ALA A 40 15.98 1.32 -19.17
C ALA A 40 17.18 0.66 -19.86
N TRP A 41 17.12 -0.67 -20.05
CA TRP A 41 18.17 -1.47 -20.69
C TRP A 41 18.48 -1.00 -22.11
N ALA A 42 17.45 -0.74 -22.92
CA ALA A 42 17.60 -0.28 -24.29
C ALA A 42 18.29 1.09 -24.42
N LYS A 43 18.27 1.93 -23.37
CA LYS A 43 18.98 3.21 -23.35
C LYS A 43 20.47 3.02 -23.06
N THR A 44 20.85 1.94 -22.37
CA THR A 44 22.22 1.69 -21.92
C THR A 44 23.02 0.90 -22.95
N HIS A 45 23.60 1.61 -23.92
CA HIS A 45 24.34 1.01 -25.04
C HIS A 45 25.50 0.10 -24.61
N ARG A 46 26.21 0.46 -23.54
CA ARG A 46 27.33 -0.33 -22.98
C ARG A 46 26.87 -1.68 -22.45
N VAL A 47 25.66 -1.75 -21.90
CA VAL A 47 25.13 -2.98 -21.32
C VAL A 47 24.63 -3.91 -22.42
N ALA A 48 23.98 -3.36 -23.45
CA ALA A 48 23.49 -4.13 -24.59
C ALA A 48 24.61 -4.69 -25.48
N ASN A 49 25.78 -4.04 -25.52
CA ASN A 49 26.91 -4.46 -26.35
C ASN A 49 28.19 -4.55 -25.52
N ALA A 50 28.69 -5.76 -25.33
CA ALA A 50 29.93 -6.04 -24.63
C ALA A 50 31.04 -6.41 -25.62
N GLU A 51 32.13 -5.66 -25.59
CA GLU A 51 33.34 -5.96 -26.36
C GLU A 51 34.52 -6.12 -25.41
N PHE A 52 35.19 -7.27 -25.45
CA PHE A 52 36.36 -7.51 -24.60
C PHE A 52 37.28 -8.58 -25.21
N LYS A 53 38.50 -8.63 -24.66
CA LYS A 53 39.56 -9.56 -25.08
C LYS A 53 39.77 -10.60 -23.99
N VAL A 54 39.80 -11.87 -24.38
CA VAL A 54 40.07 -13.01 -23.49
C VAL A 54 41.41 -13.61 -23.90
N THR A 55 42.33 -13.69 -22.95
CA THR A 55 43.61 -14.37 -23.12
C THR A 55 43.57 -15.69 -22.36
N THR A 56 43.76 -16.81 -23.07
CA THR A 56 43.80 -18.15 -22.49
C THR A 56 45.17 -18.78 -22.73
N MET A 57 45.76 -19.39 -21.71
CA MET A 57 47.01 -20.14 -21.83
C MET A 57 46.72 -21.62 -22.05
N ILE A 58 47.07 -22.16 -23.22
CA ILE A 58 46.92 -23.58 -23.55
C ILE A 58 48.30 -24.15 -23.85
N ALA A 59 48.73 -25.14 -23.07
CA ALA A 59 50.03 -25.80 -23.22
C ALA A 59 51.24 -24.83 -23.29
N GLY A 60 51.17 -23.69 -22.58
CA GLY A 60 52.22 -22.68 -22.55
C GLY A 60 52.18 -21.66 -23.70
N HIS A 61 51.21 -21.77 -24.61
CA HIS A 61 50.96 -20.80 -25.67
C HIS A 61 49.79 -19.89 -25.33
N GLU A 62 49.94 -18.61 -25.67
CA GLU A 62 48.92 -17.59 -25.47
C GLU A 62 47.94 -17.58 -26.65
N PHE A 63 46.66 -17.79 -26.36
CA PHE A 63 45.56 -17.66 -27.31
C PHE A 63 44.72 -16.44 -26.93
N GLU A 64 44.52 -15.53 -27.88
CA GLU A 64 43.72 -14.33 -27.66
C GLU A 64 42.47 -14.40 -28.54
N GLU A 65 41.32 -14.23 -27.91
CA GLU A 65 40.02 -14.17 -28.57
C GLU A 65 39.36 -12.82 -28.33
N ASP A 66 38.95 -12.19 -29.42
CA ASP A 66 38.18 -10.96 -29.43
C ASP A 66 36.69 -11.30 -29.44
N PHE A 67 35.99 -10.92 -28.36
CA PHE A 67 34.56 -11.11 -28.22
C PHE A 67 33.82 -9.82 -28.56
N LYS A 68 32.78 -9.96 -29.38
CA LYS A 68 31.76 -8.94 -29.63
C LYS A 68 30.40 -9.56 -29.38
N LEU A 69 29.84 -9.28 -28.21
CA LEU A 69 28.61 -9.88 -27.73
C LEU A 69 27.51 -8.84 -27.66
N THR A 70 26.33 -9.24 -28.12
CA THR A 70 25.07 -8.55 -27.87
C THR A 70 24.34 -9.26 -26.74
N ILE A 71 24.04 -8.50 -25.69
CA ILE A 71 23.29 -8.95 -24.51
C ILE A 71 21.89 -8.40 -24.63
N GLU A 72 20.95 -9.30 -24.87
CA GLU A 72 19.56 -8.98 -25.11
C GLU A 72 18.85 -8.51 -23.83
N ASP A 73 17.63 -8.00 -24.00
CA ASP A 73 16.78 -7.57 -22.89
C ASP A 73 16.68 -8.65 -21.79
N PRO A 74 16.86 -8.28 -20.51
CA PRO A 74 16.77 -9.21 -19.41
C PRO A 74 15.33 -9.64 -19.19
N ALA A 75 15.13 -10.93 -18.94
CA ALA A 75 13.94 -11.44 -18.27
C ALA A 75 14.15 -11.37 -16.75
N LEU A 76 13.27 -10.63 -16.08
CA LEU A 76 13.27 -10.37 -14.65
C LEU A 76 12.46 -11.43 -13.90
N GLU A 77 13.05 -12.00 -12.85
CA GLU A 77 12.40 -12.88 -11.89
C GLU A 77 12.72 -12.42 -10.46
N PHE A 78 11.69 -12.04 -9.68
CA PHE A 78 11.80 -11.85 -8.23
C PHE A 78 11.43 -13.15 -7.53
N TYR A 79 12.17 -13.49 -6.49
CA TYR A 79 11.91 -14.68 -5.67
C TYR A 79 12.16 -14.36 -4.20
N GLN A 80 11.61 -15.17 -3.30
CA GLN A 80 11.78 -14.94 -1.87
C GLN A 80 13.25 -15.17 -1.44
N GLY A 81 13.91 -14.09 -0.98
CA GLY A 81 15.20 -14.13 -0.30
C GLY A 81 15.03 -14.29 1.21
N SER A 82 16.08 -14.71 1.92
CA SER A 82 15.99 -14.93 3.37
C SER A 82 15.79 -13.64 4.18
N ASN A 83 16.35 -12.51 3.75
CA ASN A 83 16.27 -11.20 4.42
C ASN A 83 16.57 -10.01 3.47
N GLU A 84 16.65 -10.25 2.17
CA GLU A 84 17.07 -9.25 1.19
C GLU A 84 16.25 -9.43 -0.10
N ALA A 85 15.89 -8.33 -0.73
CA ALA A 85 15.32 -8.36 -2.07
C ALA A 85 16.33 -8.92 -3.07
N ARG A 86 15.98 -10.00 -3.77
CA ARG A 86 16.83 -10.61 -4.80
C ARG A 86 16.07 -10.75 -6.11
N ALA A 87 16.83 -10.62 -7.18
CA ALA A 87 16.36 -10.80 -8.54
C ALA A 87 17.25 -11.79 -9.28
N ARG A 88 16.66 -12.48 -10.23
CA ARG A 88 17.37 -13.22 -11.26
C ARG A 88 17.09 -12.56 -12.59
N LEU A 89 18.16 -12.20 -13.29
CA LEU A 89 18.10 -11.67 -14.66
C LEU A 89 18.58 -12.76 -15.61
N THR A 90 17.80 -13.04 -16.64
CA THR A 90 18.20 -13.96 -17.72
C THR A 90 18.21 -13.22 -19.05
N MET A 91 19.37 -13.08 -19.67
CA MET A 91 19.59 -12.31 -20.89
C MET A 91 20.12 -13.23 -21.99
N ASP A 92 19.50 -13.22 -23.16
CA ASP A 92 20.02 -14.00 -24.29
C ASP A 92 21.33 -13.39 -24.78
N ILE A 93 22.28 -14.24 -25.16
CA ILE A 93 23.57 -13.80 -25.69
C ILE A 93 23.66 -14.20 -27.16
N SER A 94 24.15 -13.28 -27.98
CA SER A 94 24.54 -13.56 -29.37
C SER A 94 25.78 -12.77 -29.72
N GLY A 95 26.40 -13.07 -30.86
CA GLY A 95 27.54 -12.31 -31.35
C GLY A 95 28.62 -13.20 -31.96
N THR A 96 29.87 -12.79 -31.79
CA THR A 96 31.02 -13.49 -32.39
C THR A 96 32.21 -13.56 -31.43
N SER A 97 32.95 -14.67 -31.50
CA SER A 97 34.32 -14.77 -30.99
C SER A 97 35.28 -14.91 -32.17
N THR A 98 36.34 -14.11 -32.20
CA THR A 98 37.37 -14.15 -33.25
C THR A 98 38.72 -14.46 -32.63
N SER A 99 39.31 -15.60 -32.97
CA SER A 99 40.66 -15.94 -32.54
C SER A 99 41.69 -15.12 -33.34
N LYS A 100 42.68 -14.54 -32.65
CA LYS A 100 43.81 -13.88 -33.33
C LYS A 100 44.64 -14.83 -34.19
N GLN A 101 44.69 -16.10 -33.83
CA GLN A 101 45.41 -17.13 -34.57
C GLN A 101 44.67 -17.54 -35.84
N PHE A 102 43.34 -17.37 -35.87
CA PHE A 102 42.47 -17.71 -36.99
C PHE A 102 41.48 -16.57 -37.26
N PRO A 103 41.96 -15.39 -37.72
CA PRO A 103 41.14 -14.18 -37.81
C PRO A 103 40.04 -14.26 -38.89
N ASP A 104 40.22 -15.13 -39.88
CA ASP A 104 39.29 -15.28 -41.02
C ASP A 104 38.13 -16.26 -40.74
N GLU A 105 38.11 -16.92 -39.58
CA GLU A 105 37.10 -17.92 -39.19
C GLU A 105 36.42 -17.56 -37.86
N PRO A 106 35.61 -16.46 -37.81
CA PRO A 106 34.92 -16.08 -36.58
C PRO A 106 33.88 -17.13 -36.18
N LEU A 107 33.90 -17.52 -34.90
CA LEU A 107 32.87 -18.35 -34.31
C LEU A 107 31.62 -17.51 -34.06
N THR A 108 30.54 -17.81 -34.76
CA THR A 108 29.23 -17.17 -34.53
C THR A 108 28.53 -17.82 -33.34
N ILE A 109 27.99 -17.01 -32.45
CA ILE A 109 27.17 -17.40 -31.30
C ILE A 109 25.73 -17.04 -31.64
N ASP A 110 24.93 -18.07 -31.95
CA ASP A 110 23.56 -17.85 -32.44
C ASP A 110 22.61 -17.45 -31.32
N ARG A 111 21.74 -16.48 -31.63
CA ARG A 111 20.70 -16.02 -30.72
C ARG A 111 19.78 -17.18 -30.29
N GLY A 112 19.52 -17.25 -28.99
CA GLY A 112 18.62 -18.24 -28.39
C GLY A 112 19.25 -19.62 -28.16
N ASN A 113 20.56 -19.80 -28.40
CA ASN A 113 21.29 -20.99 -27.96
C ASN A 113 21.69 -20.91 -26.49
N PHE A 114 22.18 -19.74 -26.07
CA PHE A 114 22.70 -19.49 -24.72
C PHE A 114 22.07 -18.25 -24.09
N ALA A 115 22.05 -18.22 -22.76
CA ALA A 115 21.74 -17.02 -21.99
C ALA A 115 22.71 -16.82 -20.83
N LEU A 116 22.93 -15.56 -20.49
CA LEU A 116 23.56 -15.13 -19.27
C LEU A 116 22.47 -15.08 -18.19
N GLN A 117 22.61 -15.88 -17.16
CA GLN A 117 21.78 -15.82 -15.98
C GLN A 117 22.60 -15.29 -14.82
N VAL A 118 22.08 -14.30 -14.11
CA VAL A 118 22.71 -13.78 -12.90
C VAL A 118 21.68 -13.66 -11.81
N THR A 119 22.04 -14.16 -10.63
CA THR A 119 21.27 -14.00 -9.40
C THR A 119 21.96 -12.97 -8.52
N LEU A 120 21.26 -11.89 -8.18
CA LEU A 120 21.87 -10.72 -7.55
C LEU A 120 20.90 -9.97 -6.62
N PRO A 121 21.41 -9.22 -5.65
CA PRO A 121 20.59 -8.43 -4.75
C PRO A 121 20.08 -7.14 -5.39
N VAL A 122 18.86 -6.78 -5.05
CA VAL A 122 18.22 -5.52 -5.41
C VAL A 122 18.53 -4.53 -4.28
N LYS A 123 19.25 -3.47 -4.61
CA LYS A 123 19.74 -2.49 -3.63
C LYS A 123 19.33 -1.08 -4.01
N ALA A 124 19.47 -0.16 -3.07
CA ALA A 124 19.31 1.27 -3.32
C ALA A 124 20.65 1.96 -3.56
N ILE A 125 20.64 2.97 -4.42
CA ILE A 125 21.75 3.89 -4.69
C ILE A 125 21.30 5.31 -4.34
N HIS A 126 22.17 6.09 -3.72
CA HIS A 126 21.88 7.50 -3.45
C HIS A 126 21.73 8.29 -4.76
N GLY A 127 20.65 9.08 -4.87
CA GLY A 127 20.32 9.89 -6.04
C GLY A 127 21.13 11.17 -6.20
N ASP A 128 22.13 11.42 -5.35
CA ASP A 128 23.00 12.61 -5.40
C ASP A 128 24.10 12.51 -6.48
N GLY A 129 24.03 11.51 -7.35
CA GLY A 129 24.99 11.28 -8.44
C GLY A 129 26.31 10.64 -7.98
N GLY A 130 26.46 10.31 -6.70
CA GLY A 130 27.63 9.61 -6.18
C GLY A 130 27.66 8.12 -6.53
N GLY A 131 26.55 7.55 -7.00
CA GLY A 131 26.49 6.16 -7.46
C GLY A 131 26.73 5.11 -6.37
N THR A 132 26.79 5.52 -5.12
CA THR A 132 27.20 4.64 -4.03
C THR A 132 26.03 3.78 -3.61
N ILE A 133 26.22 2.47 -3.67
CA ILE A 133 25.25 1.49 -3.19
C ILE A 133 25.17 1.58 -1.69
N ALA A 134 23.95 1.73 -1.20
CA ALA A 134 23.72 1.80 0.23
C ALA A 134 23.96 0.42 0.86
N LYS A 135 24.70 0.42 1.96
CA LYS A 135 25.17 -0.81 2.63
C LYS A 135 24.22 -1.30 3.72
N GLU A 136 23.31 -0.44 4.15
CA GLU A 136 22.38 -0.71 5.23
C GLU A 136 21.13 -1.42 4.71
N ASP A 137 20.58 -2.33 5.50
CA ASP A 137 19.33 -3.03 5.19
C ASP A 137 18.11 -2.13 5.35
N VAL A 138 18.17 -1.18 6.28
CA VAL A 138 17.19 -0.12 6.48
C VAL A 138 17.83 1.20 6.11
N LEU A 139 17.25 1.90 5.16
CA LEU A 139 17.80 3.09 4.55
C LEU A 139 17.10 4.31 5.12
N HIS A 140 17.88 5.21 5.71
CA HIS A 140 17.36 6.40 6.37
C HIS A 140 17.48 7.63 5.49
N PHE A 141 16.43 8.46 5.52
CA PHE A 141 16.46 9.80 4.97
C PHE A 141 16.94 10.79 6.05
N GLU A 142 17.73 11.78 5.64
CA GLU A 142 18.13 12.88 6.53
C GLU A 142 16.91 13.77 6.85
N ASP A 143 16.74 14.12 8.13
CA ASP A 143 15.47 14.69 8.62
C ASP A 143 15.13 16.09 8.05
N GLU A 144 16.09 16.79 7.43
CA GLU A 144 15.95 18.16 6.91
C GLU A 144 16.41 18.35 5.45
N LYS A 145 16.84 17.27 4.79
CA LYS A 145 17.32 17.34 3.42
C LYS A 145 16.42 16.49 2.53
N VAL A 146 15.94 17.10 1.45
CA VAL A 146 15.31 16.36 0.37
C VAL A 146 16.37 15.51 -0.33
N SER A 147 16.16 14.21 -0.36
CA SER A 147 16.98 13.24 -1.07
C SER A 147 16.11 12.15 -1.67
N SER A 148 16.75 11.36 -2.53
CA SER A 148 16.15 10.20 -3.16
C SER A 148 17.13 9.03 -3.24
N PHE A 149 16.56 7.84 -3.38
CA PHE A 149 17.27 6.59 -3.49
C PHE A 149 16.76 5.80 -4.70
N HIS A 150 17.60 5.49 -5.66
CA HIS A 150 17.24 4.66 -6.80
C HIS A 150 17.37 3.17 -6.49
N ILE A 151 16.34 2.37 -6.75
CA ILE A 151 16.41 0.91 -6.60
C ILE A 151 16.90 0.30 -7.90
N THR A 152 17.99 -0.45 -7.80
CA THR A 152 18.70 -1.04 -8.93
C THR A 152 19.25 -2.43 -8.61
N PHE A 153 19.86 -3.02 -9.62
CA PHE A 153 20.51 -4.32 -9.59
C PHE A 153 21.98 -4.15 -9.19
N HIS A 154 22.38 -4.73 -8.07
CA HIS A 154 23.75 -4.65 -7.59
C HIS A 154 24.64 -5.65 -8.33
N PHE A 155 25.25 -5.24 -9.45
CA PHE A 155 26.14 -6.13 -10.19
C PHE A 155 27.52 -6.31 -9.53
N ALA A 156 28.04 -5.31 -8.82
CA ALA A 156 29.38 -5.35 -8.23
C ALA A 156 29.42 -5.91 -6.79
N ASN A 157 29.05 -7.18 -6.57
CA ASN A 157 29.13 -7.81 -5.24
C ASN A 157 29.60 -9.27 -5.28
N ASP A 158 29.99 -9.76 -4.10
CA ASP A 158 30.57 -11.10 -3.90
C ASP A 158 29.52 -12.23 -3.83
N GLU A 159 28.23 -11.90 -3.75
CA GLU A 159 27.12 -12.86 -3.66
C GLU A 159 26.49 -13.21 -5.02
N ASN A 160 26.98 -12.60 -6.10
CA ASN A 160 26.42 -12.80 -7.43
C ASN A 160 26.76 -14.18 -7.99
N ASP A 161 25.73 -14.89 -8.42
CA ASP A 161 25.86 -16.20 -9.07
C ASP A 161 25.58 -16.05 -10.57
N TRP A 162 26.65 -15.84 -11.32
CA TRP A 162 26.65 -15.74 -12.78
C TRP A 162 26.75 -17.12 -13.43
N LYS A 163 25.95 -17.38 -14.46
CA LYS A 163 25.91 -18.66 -15.16
C LYS A 163 25.63 -18.44 -16.64
N ILE A 164 26.34 -19.20 -17.49
CA ILE A 164 25.95 -19.38 -18.89
C ILE A 164 25.07 -20.62 -18.96
N ILE A 165 23.82 -20.47 -19.41
CA ILE A 165 22.84 -21.55 -19.48
C ILE A 165 22.51 -21.92 -20.93
N ASP A 166 22.27 -23.20 -21.17
CA ASP A 166 21.81 -23.72 -22.45
C ASP A 166 20.28 -23.57 -22.56
N LYS A 167 19.76 -22.86 -23.58
CA LYS A 167 18.30 -22.66 -23.74
C LYS A 167 17.60 -23.78 -24.51
N LYS A 168 18.35 -24.54 -25.30
CA LYS A 168 17.82 -25.70 -26.04
C LYS A 168 18.62 -26.94 -25.62
N PRO A 169 17.98 -28.10 -25.39
CA PRO A 169 18.72 -29.36 -25.37
C PRO A 169 19.43 -29.53 -26.71
N THR A 170 20.66 -30.03 -26.69
CA THR A 170 21.42 -30.34 -27.89
C THR A 170 20.65 -31.42 -28.65
N ASN A 171 19.90 -31.05 -29.69
CA ASN A 171 19.41 -32.06 -30.62
C ASN A 171 20.66 -32.77 -31.19
N ALA A 172 20.64 -34.09 -31.19
CA ALA A 172 21.78 -34.98 -31.47
C ALA A 172 22.36 -34.90 -32.91
N GLY A 173 22.18 -33.79 -33.63
CA GLY A 173 22.57 -33.60 -35.03
C GLY A 173 23.73 -32.63 -35.27
N ASP A 174 24.13 -31.80 -34.29
CA ASP A 174 25.32 -30.92 -34.42
C ASP A 174 26.05 -30.69 -33.09
N PRO A 175 26.69 -31.72 -32.50
CA PRO A 175 27.38 -31.59 -31.22
C PRO A 175 28.60 -30.64 -31.30
N GLY A 176 29.28 -30.59 -32.45
CA GLY A 176 30.59 -29.96 -32.58
C GLY A 176 30.59 -28.43 -32.59
N SER A 177 29.55 -27.78 -33.13
CA SER A 177 29.49 -26.31 -33.22
C SER A 177 29.04 -25.68 -31.89
N LYS A 178 28.02 -26.28 -31.25
CA LYS A 178 27.44 -25.75 -30.02
C LYS A 178 28.35 -25.98 -28.81
N ASP A 179 29.05 -27.11 -28.74
CA ASP A 179 30.03 -27.34 -27.68
C ASP A 179 31.17 -26.31 -27.76
N LYS A 180 31.64 -25.99 -28.97
CA LYS A 180 32.62 -24.90 -29.19
C LYS A 180 32.08 -23.53 -28.78
N GLN A 181 30.83 -23.18 -29.14
CA GLN A 181 30.19 -21.93 -28.69
C GLN A 181 30.11 -21.85 -27.17
N LYS A 182 29.77 -22.96 -26.51
CA LYS A 182 29.69 -23.06 -25.05
C LYS A 182 31.06 -22.89 -24.40
N GLU A 183 32.08 -23.58 -24.89
CA GLU A 183 33.45 -23.47 -24.39
C GLU A 183 33.98 -22.04 -24.52
N ALA A 184 33.75 -21.38 -25.66
CA ALA A 184 34.13 -19.99 -25.88
C ALA A 184 33.39 -19.03 -24.92
N LEU A 185 32.08 -19.19 -24.72
CA LEU A 185 31.35 -18.37 -23.74
C LEU A 185 31.80 -18.61 -22.30
N GLN A 186 32.17 -19.85 -21.96
CA GLN A 186 32.70 -20.18 -20.64
C GLN A 186 34.10 -19.59 -20.42
N SER A 187 34.97 -19.55 -21.44
CA SER A 187 36.28 -18.88 -21.34
C SER A 187 36.12 -17.36 -21.17
N ALA A 188 35.10 -16.77 -21.78
CA ALA A 188 34.76 -15.36 -21.66
C ALA A 188 34.03 -14.97 -20.37
N ARG A 189 33.53 -15.93 -19.60
CA ARG A 189 32.60 -15.71 -18.48
C ARG A 189 33.08 -14.62 -17.52
N THR A 190 34.32 -14.70 -17.01
CA THR A 190 34.85 -13.70 -16.06
C THR A 190 34.95 -12.29 -16.68
N LYS A 191 35.17 -12.18 -18.00
CA LYS A 191 35.17 -10.87 -18.67
C LYS A 191 33.76 -10.30 -18.80
N ILE A 192 32.77 -11.15 -19.06
CA ILE A 192 31.34 -10.77 -19.05
C ILE A 192 30.95 -10.30 -17.65
N GLU A 193 31.32 -11.04 -16.61
CA GLU A 193 31.07 -10.68 -15.21
C GLU A 193 31.66 -9.30 -14.88
N ASN A 194 32.95 -9.10 -15.18
CA ASN A 194 33.62 -7.82 -14.94
C ASN A 194 32.99 -6.66 -15.71
N HIS A 195 32.51 -6.89 -16.94
CA HIS A 195 31.82 -5.86 -17.73
C HIS A 195 30.61 -5.27 -17.00
N PHE A 196 29.86 -6.10 -16.27
CA PHE A 196 28.75 -5.65 -15.42
C PHE A 196 29.20 -5.10 -14.07
N HIS A 197 30.25 -5.67 -13.47
CA HIS A 197 30.81 -5.16 -12.21
C HIS A 197 31.38 -3.73 -12.39
N ASP A 198 31.90 -3.41 -13.58
CA ASP A 198 32.51 -2.11 -13.90
C ASP A 198 31.50 -1.03 -14.33
N LEU A 199 30.20 -1.27 -14.14
CA LEU A 199 29.17 -0.25 -14.35
C LEU A 199 29.31 0.85 -13.29
N SER A 200 29.36 2.09 -13.77
CA SER A 200 29.39 3.30 -12.96
C SER A 200 28.04 3.58 -12.30
N GLY A 201 28.06 4.48 -11.31
CA GLY A 201 26.86 4.96 -10.64
C GLY A 201 25.76 5.44 -11.58
N ASP A 202 26.11 6.27 -12.57
CA ASP A 202 25.15 6.81 -13.54
C ASP A 202 24.54 5.73 -14.43
N GLU A 203 25.29 4.69 -14.76
CA GLU A 203 24.78 3.54 -15.51
C GLU A 203 23.82 2.71 -14.66
N LEU A 204 24.15 2.48 -13.39
CA LEU A 204 23.25 1.79 -12.44
C LEU A 204 21.98 2.60 -12.17
N ILE A 205 22.08 3.93 -12.09
CA ILE A 205 20.93 4.84 -11.99
C ILE A 205 20.09 4.75 -13.27
N SER A 206 20.72 4.72 -14.44
CA SER A 206 20.01 4.56 -15.72
C SER A 206 19.31 3.21 -15.86
N LEU A 207 19.81 2.18 -15.18
CA LEU A 207 19.19 0.85 -15.07
C LEU A 207 18.22 0.72 -13.89
N SER A 208 18.06 1.76 -13.09
CA SER A 208 17.19 1.71 -11.93
C SER A 208 15.76 1.51 -12.39
N ILE A 209 15.12 0.54 -11.75
CA ILE A 209 13.70 0.33 -11.94
C ILE A 209 12.96 1.36 -11.11
N ALA A 210 13.47 1.69 -9.91
CA ALA A 210 12.76 2.46 -8.91
C ALA A 210 13.52 3.71 -8.38
N GLU A 211 12.85 4.66 -7.71
CA GLU A 211 13.33 5.70 -6.82
C GLU A 211 12.42 5.93 -5.59
N VAL A 212 12.90 5.92 -4.34
CA VAL A 212 12.16 6.40 -3.14
C VAL A 212 12.63 7.81 -2.74
N SER A 213 11.71 8.74 -2.39
CA SER A 213 12.04 10.13 -2.00
C SER A 213 11.31 10.64 -0.73
N ASN A 214 11.99 11.48 0.06
CA ASN A 214 11.45 12.15 1.25
C ASN A 214 11.14 13.65 1.08
N ASP A 215 11.13 14.18 -0.15
CA ASP A 215 10.57 15.50 -0.46
C ASP A 215 9.14 15.66 0.16
N LYS A 216 8.47 16.80 0.03
CA LYS A 216 7.08 16.94 0.51
C LYS A 216 6.19 17.53 -0.58
N HIS A 217 4.99 16.98 -0.80
CA HIS A 217 4.01 17.70 -1.61
C HIS A 217 3.51 18.92 -0.83
N LYS A 218 3.57 20.10 -1.46
CA LYS A 218 3.41 21.39 -0.76
C LYS A 218 2.06 21.58 -0.06
N SER A 219 1.02 20.87 -0.50
CA SER A 219 -0.36 21.00 0.01
C SER A 219 -0.79 19.89 0.97
N ALA A 220 0.05 18.89 1.25
CA ALA A 220 -0.38 17.68 1.94
C ALA A 220 0.21 17.50 3.35
N SER A 221 -0.43 16.61 4.11
CA SER A 221 0.05 16.16 5.42
C SER A 221 1.41 15.47 5.32
N ASP A 222 2.29 15.69 6.31
CA ASP A 222 3.59 14.99 6.43
C ASP A 222 3.47 13.54 6.89
N LEU A 223 2.24 13.04 7.09
CA LEU A 223 2.00 11.78 7.75
C LEU A 223 2.64 10.58 7.01
N LEU A 224 2.55 10.57 5.69
CA LEU A 224 3.08 9.48 4.84
C LEU A 224 4.47 9.76 4.28
N THR A 225 5.12 10.87 4.66
CA THR A 225 6.46 11.19 4.18
C THR A 225 7.46 10.13 4.65
N PRO A 226 8.20 9.47 3.74
CA PRO A 226 9.19 8.47 4.12
C PRO A 226 10.25 9.03 5.06
N LYS A 227 10.56 8.26 6.11
CA LYS A 227 11.66 8.50 7.06
C LYS A 227 12.75 7.46 6.88
N SER A 228 12.35 6.20 6.72
CA SER A 228 13.23 5.13 6.29
C SER A 228 12.49 4.07 5.51
N PHE A 229 13.21 3.22 4.80
CA PHE A 229 12.62 2.10 4.07
C PHE A 229 13.54 0.89 4.00
N SER A 230 12.98 -0.26 3.65
CA SER A 230 13.72 -1.48 3.35
C SER A 230 13.09 -2.22 2.18
N LEU A 231 13.88 -3.08 1.54
CA LEU A 231 13.48 -3.83 0.36
C LEU A 231 13.37 -5.31 0.71
N ALA A 232 12.31 -5.95 0.22
CA ALA A 232 12.21 -7.39 0.20
C ALA A 232 11.59 -7.85 -1.11
N SER A 233 11.80 -9.11 -1.45
CA SER A 233 11.18 -9.75 -2.60
C SER A 233 10.45 -11.00 -2.17
N GLN A 234 9.41 -11.31 -2.92
CA GLN A 234 8.70 -12.57 -2.89
C GLN A 234 8.49 -13.00 -4.34
N ASP A 235 8.09 -14.25 -4.57
CA ASP A 235 7.90 -14.75 -5.92
C ASP A 235 6.96 -13.87 -6.74
N GLY A 236 7.50 -13.22 -7.77
CA GLY A 236 6.76 -12.36 -8.70
C GLY A 236 6.55 -10.91 -8.25
N VAL A 237 7.06 -10.48 -7.09
CA VAL A 237 6.80 -9.12 -6.57
C VAL A 237 8.01 -8.54 -5.84
N LEU A 238 8.27 -7.27 -6.10
CA LEU A 238 9.18 -6.44 -5.31
C LEU A 238 8.37 -5.64 -4.28
N ASN A 239 8.80 -5.70 -3.02
CA ASN A 239 8.16 -5.02 -1.88
C ASN A 239 9.09 -3.94 -1.32
N VAL A 240 8.52 -2.78 -1.04
CA VAL A 240 9.18 -1.65 -0.39
C VAL A 240 8.43 -1.33 0.89
N PHE A 241 9.07 -1.62 2.02
CA PHE A 241 8.53 -1.39 3.35
C PHE A 241 9.02 -0.02 3.83
N ILE A 242 8.11 0.86 4.24
CA ILE A 242 8.40 2.26 4.54
C ILE A 242 7.95 2.58 5.97
N ASN A 243 8.82 3.21 6.73
CA ASN A 243 8.51 3.89 7.98
C ASN A 243 8.39 5.39 7.69
N THR A 244 7.35 6.04 8.22
CA THR A 244 7.02 7.43 7.88
C THR A 244 7.30 8.37 9.04
N LYS A 245 7.52 9.66 8.72
CA LYS A 245 7.73 10.71 9.74
C LYS A 245 6.52 10.84 10.68
N GLY A 246 5.31 10.60 10.19
CA GLY A 246 4.07 10.73 10.93
C GLY A 246 3.77 9.63 11.96
N SER A 247 4.47 8.49 11.90
CA SER A 247 4.12 7.35 12.74
C SER A 247 4.59 7.50 14.18
N GLY A 248 5.80 8.02 14.38
CA GLY A 248 6.49 7.95 15.67
C GLY A 248 6.93 6.55 16.08
N ARG A 249 6.72 5.52 15.23
CA ARG A 249 7.32 4.19 15.36
C ARG A 249 8.75 4.21 14.79
N GLY A 250 9.58 3.29 15.25
CA GLY A 250 10.83 2.96 14.57
C GLY A 250 10.58 2.12 13.31
N PRO A 251 11.66 1.67 12.63
CA PRO A 251 11.55 0.69 11.55
C PRO A 251 10.71 -0.52 11.98
N GLY A 252 10.02 -1.13 11.02
CA GLY A 252 9.21 -2.33 11.26
C GLY A 252 10.08 -3.57 11.52
N ALA A 253 9.49 -4.76 11.42
CA ALA A 253 10.23 -5.99 11.69
C ALA A 253 11.28 -6.29 10.60
N ASP A 254 12.36 -6.95 11.01
CA ASP A 254 13.47 -7.36 10.13
C ASP A 254 13.07 -8.44 9.12
N THR A 255 11.96 -9.14 9.34
CA THR A 255 11.45 -10.17 8.43
C THR A 255 11.00 -9.57 7.10
N ARG A 256 10.39 -8.37 7.11
CA ARG A 256 9.92 -7.64 5.90
C ARG A 256 9.04 -8.53 5.02
N GLU A 257 8.08 -9.19 5.63
CA GLU A 257 7.17 -10.10 4.95
C GLU A 257 5.77 -9.50 4.87
N PHE A 258 5.03 -9.82 3.81
CA PHE A 258 3.59 -9.55 3.81
C PHE A 258 2.90 -10.58 4.71
N GLN A 259 2.54 -10.16 5.92
CA GLN A 259 2.05 -11.06 6.97
C GLN A 259 0.57 -11.38 6.72
N LEU A 260 0.29 -12.63 6.38
CA LEU A 260 -1.06 -13.17 6.29
C LEU A 260 -1.31 -14.25 7.33
N LYS A 261 -2.57 -14.64 7.51
CA LYS A 261 -2.94 -15.77 8.37
C LYS A 261 -2.15 -17.03 7.98
N ARG A 262 -1.77 -17.82 8.99
CA ARG A 262 -0.96 -19.04 8.82
C ARG A 262 -1.55 -19.95 7.74
N GLY A 263 -0.70 -20.38 6.80
CA GLY A 263 -1.09 -21.27 5.70
C GLY A 263 -1.67 -20.56 4.48
N VAL A 264 -1.79 -19.22 4.53
CA VAL A 264 -2.14 -18.40 3.37
C VAL A 264 -0.87 -17.78 2.80
N HIS A 265 -0.65 -17.96 1.50
CA HIS A 265 0.52 -17.45 0.79
C HIS A 265 0.05 -16.71 -0.46
N TYR A 266 -0.23 -15.42 -0.31
CA TYR A 266 -0.62 -14.52 -1.40
C TYR A 266 0.34 -13.34 -1.51
N THR A 267 0.34 -12.73 -2.68
CA THR A 267 1.01 -11.46 -2.91
C THR A 267 0.13 -10.29 -2.42
N PRO A 268 0.70 -9.14 -2.01
CA PRO A 268 -0.05 -7.91 -1.71
C PRO A 268 -0.86 -7.37 -2.90
N ILE A 269 -0.52 -7.83 -4.11
CA ILE A 269 -1.18 -7.44 -5.36
C ILE A 269 -2.17 -8.53 -5.75
N PRO A 270 -3.49 -8.27 -5.75
CA PRO A 270 -4.47 -9.21 -6.26
C PRO A 270 -4.48 -9.23 -7.79
N SER A 271 -5.05 -10.29 -8.36
CA SER A 271 -5.22 -10.46 -9.80
C SER A 271 -5.99 -9.28 -10.41
N GLY A 272 -5.57 -8.84 -11.60
CA GLY A 272 -6.16 -7.68 -12.29
C GLY A 272 -5.46 -6.35 -12.02
N PHE A 273 -4.51 -6.31 -11.08
CA PHE A 273 -3.75 -5.10 -10.73
C PHE A 273 -2.25 -5.29 -10.97
N GLY A 274 -1.53 -4.18 -11.09
CA GLY A 274 -0.08 -4.15 -11.31
C GLY A 274 0.73 -3.68 -10.10
N ALA A 275 0.07 -3.04 -9.14
CA ALA A 275 0.69 -2.55 -7.92
C ALA A 275 -0.32 -2.42 -6.78
N SER A 276 0.21 -2.32 -5.56
CA SER A 276 -0.58 -2.02 -4.36
C SER A 276 0.20 -1.17 -3.37
N ILE A 277 -0.52 -0.34 -2.62
CA ILE A 277 -0.03 0.38 -1.44
C ILE A 277 -0.87 -0.09 -0.26
N VAL A 278 -0.26 -0.69 0.74
CA VAL A 278 -0.90 -1.05 2.01
C VAL A 278 -0.46 -0.04 3.06
N ILE A 279 -1.39 0.80 3.50
CA ILE A 279 -1.20 1.73 4.62
C ILE A 279 -1.68 1.01 5.87
N SER A 280 -0.75 0.82 6.81
CA SER A 280 -1.05 0.15 8.08
C SER A 280 -2.23 0.79 8.80
N ARG A 281 -3.00 -0.05 9.49
CA ARG A 281 -4.06 0.41 10.40
C ARG A 281 -3.55 1.48 11.35
N TYR A 282 -2.38 1.29 11.96
CA TYR A 282 -1.83 2.25 12.90
C TYR A 282 -1.73 3.66 12.32
N ILE A 283 -1.19 3.79 11.12
CA ILE A 283 -1.07 5.09 10.46
C ILE A 283 -2.45 5.66 10.15
N LEU A 284 -3.28 4.89 9.44
CA LEU A 284 -4.52 5.45 8.94
C LEU A 284 -5.53 5.71 10.06
N VAL A 285 -5.68 4.75 10.98
CA VAL A 285 -6.71 4.82 12.00
C VAL A 285 -6.23 5.63 13.20
N GLU A 286 -5.09 5.28 13.79
CA GLU A 286 -4.66 5.90 15.05
C GLU A 286 -4.02 7.27 14.82
N LYS A 287 -3.14 7.40 13.81
CA LYS A 287 -2.39 8.64 13.57
C LYS A 287 -3.14 9.65 12.72
N PHE A 288 -4.04 9.20 11.86
CA PHE A 288 -4.81 10.07 10.99
C PHE A 288 -6.27 10.21 11.45
N LEU A 289 -7.14 9.24 11.18
CA LEU A 289 -8.58 9.38 11.40
C LEU A 289 -8.93 9.74 12.84
N LEU A 290 -8.42 9.00 13.83
CA LEU A 290 -8.68 9.28 15.25
C LEU A 290 -8.14 10.66 15.66
N ALA A 291 -6.94 11.01 15.20
CA ALA A 291 -6.30 12.27 15.56
C ALA A 291 -7.08 13.47 15.00
N GLU A 292 -7.48 13.40 13.74
CA GLU A 292 -8.22 14.47 13.06
C GLU A 292 -9.69 14.58 13.52
N ILE A 293 -10.35 13.46 13.83
CA ILE A 293 -11.69 13.49 14.45
C ILE A 293 -11.61 14.17 15.83
N ARG A 294 -10.59 13.85 16.64
CA ARG A 294 -10.37 14.51 17.94
C ARG A 294 -10.05 15.99 17.81
N LYS A 295 -9.27 16.40 16.81
CA LYS A 295 -9.04 17.83 16.50
C LYS A 295 -10.35 18.54 16.13
N SER A 296 -11.25 17.84 15.45
CA SER A 296 -12.56 18.36 15.05
C SER A 296 -13.64 18.25 16.15
N ALA A 297 -13.32 17.70 17.33
CA ALA A 297 -14.29 17.36 18.36
C ALA A 297 -15.19 18.53 18.77
N SER A 298 -14.60 19.71 19.01
CA SER A 298 -15.38 20.90 19.39
C SER A 298 -16.38 21.34 18.31
N ALA A 299 -15.94 21.35 17.04
CA ALA A 299 -16.80 21.68 15.90
C ALA A 299 -17.90 20.64 15.66
N ALA A 300 -17.64 19.38 16.01
CA ALA A 300 -18.60 18.28 15.95
C ALA A 300 -19.41 18.08 17.26
N HIS A 301 -19.31 19.02 18.22
CA HIS A 301 -19.97 18.93 19.53
C HIS A 301 -19.58 17.73 20.39
N LEU A 302 -18.46 17.07 20.11
CA LEU A 302 -17.96 15.89 20.82
C LEU A 302 -17.20 16.24 22.09
N THR A 303 -17.25 15.36 23.09
CA THR A 303 -16.40 15.40 24.27
C THR A 303 -14.95 15.19 23.82
N GLY A 304 -14.04 16.12 24.16
CA GLY A 304 -12.68 16.27 23.62
C GLY A 304 -11.90 14.99 23.23
N SER A 305 -10.77 14.71 23.90
CA SER A 305 -9.97 13.52 23.57
C SER A 305 -10.65 12.22 23.99
N ASP A 306 -11.38 12.26 25.09
CA ASP A 306 -11.89 11.08 25.79
C ASP A 306 -13.26 10.62 25.27
N GLY A 307 -13.95 11.49 24.53
CA GLY A 307 -15.24 11.20 23.90
C GLY A 307 -15.15 10.58 22.53
N VAL A 308 -13.95 10.41 21.98
CA VAL A 308 -13.74 9.70 20.71
C VAL A 308 -12.73 8.59 20.94
N GLN A 309 -13.19 7.35 20.78
CA GLN A 309 -12.39 6.15 20.99
C GLN A 309 -12.51 5.22 19.79
N GLU A 310 -11.39 4.61 19.41
CA GLU A 310 -11.38 3.56 18.41
C GLU A 310 -11.50 2.19 19.10
N LYS A 311 -12.30 1.29 18.53
CA LYS A 311 -12.68 -0.01 19.15
C LYS A 311 -12.09 -1.23 18.43
N GLY A 312 -11.03 -1.04 17.66
CA GLY A 312 -10.29 -2.04 16.91
C GLY A 312 -11.03 -2.60 15.70
N GLY A 313 -11.88 -1.82 15.03
CA GLY A 313 -12.59 -2.24 13.80
C GLY A 313 -13.93 -2.95 14.00
N VAL A 314 -14.54 -3.33 12.88
CA VAL A 314 -15.88 -3.93 12.77
C VAL A 314 -15.77 -5.44 12.61
N GLY A 315 -16.51 -6.21 13.42
CA GLY A 315 -16.59 -7.68 13.35
C GLY A 315 -16.09 -8.38 14.61
N SER A 316 -16.10 -9.71 14.60
CA SER A 316 -15.51 -10.55 15.65
C SER A 316 -13.99 -10.46 15.65
N ALA A 317 -13.34 -10.78 16.78
CA ALA A 317 -11.91 -10.57 17.00
C ALA A 317 -11.00 -10.98 15.82
N ASP A 318 -11.16 -12.21 15.31
CA ASP A 318 -10.30 -12.76 14.24
C ASP A 318 -10.70 -12.32 12.82
N ASP A 319 -11.82 -11.60 12.68
CA ASP A 319 -12.40 -11.17 11.41
C ASP A 319 -12.68 -9.66 11.36
N LYS A 320 -12.03 -8.91 12.26
CA LYS A 320 -12.12 -7.45 12.31
C LYS A 320 -11.67 -6.83 10.98
N THR A 321 -12.43 -5.84 10.53
CA THR A 321 -12.21 -5.07 9.30
C THR A 321 -12.39 -3.58 9.55
N GLY A 322 -11.86 -2.73 8.68
CA GLY A 322 -12.09 -1.29 8.68
C GLY A 322 -11.92 -0.63 10.06
N ALA A 323 -12.69 0.40 10.39
CA ALA A 323 -12.57 1.12 11.67
C ALA A 323 -13.94 1.25 12.38
N LEU A 324 -13.91 1.29 13.71
CA LEU A 324 -15.10 1.55 14.53
C LEU A 324 -14.74 2.61 15.56
N PHE A 325 -15.38 3.77 15.45
CA PHE A 325 -15.24 4.86 16.42
C PHE A 325 -16.49 4.98 17.27
N GLU A 326 -16.31 5.00 18.57
CA GLU A 326 -17.31 5.39 19.56
C GLU A 326 -17.15 6.87 19.86
N MET A 327 -18.25 7.62 19.76
CA MET A 327 -18.29 9.08 19.79
C MET A 327 -19.35 9.55 20.78
N LYS A 328 -18.98 10.47 21.67
CA LYS A 328 -19.84 11.01 22.72
C LYS A 328 -19.97 12.51 22.54
N TYR A 329 -21.19 13.03 22.55
CA TYR A 329 -21.39 14.47 22.55
C TYR A 329 -21.05 15.09 23.91
N SER A 330 -20.44 16.27 23.85
CA SER A 330 -20.02 17.10 25.01
C SER A 330 -21.19 17.73 25.74
N LYS A 331 -22.32 17.90 25.05
CA LYS A 331 -23.57 18.40 25.63
C LYS A 331 -24.56 17.25 25.68
N SER A 332 -25.22 17.08 26.83
CA SER A 332 -26.40 16.23 26.92
C SER A 332 -27.40 16.67 25.85
N LEU A 333 -27.86 15.72 25.05
CA LEU A 333 -28.96 16.00 24.14
C LEU A 333 -30.21 16.13 24.99
N THR A 334 -30.74 17.35 25.05
CA THR A 334 -31.99 17.64 25.74
C THR A 334 -33.08 17.95 24.73
N THR A 335 -34.21 17.25 24.81
CA THR A 335 -35.38 17.63 24.03
C THR A 335 -36.11 18.74 24.77
N ALA A 336 -36.75 19.64 24.03
CA ALA A 336 -37.49 20.73 24.66
C ALA A 336 -38.65 20.16 25.47
N ALA A 337 -39.00 20.87 26.55
CA ALA A 337 -40.29 20.64 27.19
C ALA A 337 -41.39 20.91 26.17
N GLU A 338 -42.34 20.00 26.05
CA GLU A 338 -43.44 20.10 25.10
C GLU A 338 -44.74 20.33 25.85
N TRP A 339 -45.50 21.32 25.38
CA TRP A 339 -46.85 21.59 25.86
C TRP A 339 -47.84 21.55 24.69
N HIS A 340 -48.82 20.67 24.79
CA HIS A 340 -49.88 20.51 23.79
C HIS A 340 -51.23 20.81 24.42
N ASN A 341 -52.09 21.57 23.74
CA ASN A 341 -53.42 21.91 24.24
C ASN A 341 -54.50 21.47 23.25
N TYR A 342 -55.31 20.51 23.69
CA TYR A 342 -56.44 19.94 22.96
C TYR A 342 -57.78 20.38 23.58
N GLY A 343 -57.82 21.56 24.20
CA GLY A 343 -59.00 22.13 24.83
C GLY A 343 -59.08 21.79 26.32
N SER A 344 -59.91 20.81 26.68
CA SER A 344 -60.04 20.36 28.08
C SER A 344 -58.88 19.47 28.52
N ILE A 345 -58.01 19.05 27.61
CA ILE A 345 -56.84 18.22 27.87
C ILE A 345 -55.59 19.01 27.48
N GLN A 346 -54.62 19.08 28.37
CA GLN A 346 -53.29 19.62 28.11
C GLN A 346 -52.24 18.55 28.42
N LEU A 347 -51.19 18.47 27.63
CA LEU A 347 -50.05 17.59 27.87
C LEU A 347 -48.85 18.44 28.24
N ASP A 348 -48.11 18.05 29.28
CA ASP A 348 -46.87 18.71 29.70
C ASP A 348 -45.76 17.67 29.86
N SER A 349 -44.74 17.74 29.01
CA SER A 349 -43.52 16.93 29.14
C SER A 349 -42.33 17.81 29.46
N LYS A 350 -41.49 17.35 30.38
CA LYS A 350 -40.28 18.06 30.82
C LYS A 350 -39.09 17.90 29.86
N GLY A 351 -39.28 17.18 28.76
CA GLY A 351 -38.22 16.81 27.84
C GLY A 351 -37.37 15.65 28.34
N LEU A 352 -36.51 15.14 27.48
CA LEU A 352 -35.58 14.03 27.72
C LEU A 352 -34.16 14.58 27.87
N SER A 353 -33.33 13.90 28.67
CA SER A 353 -31.88 14.11 28.67
C SER A 353 -31.19 12.79 28.36
N ILE A 354 -30.38 12.78 27.29
CA ILE A 354 -29.69 11.58 26.85
C ILE A 354 -28.26 11.55 27.40
N ASP A 355 -27.92 10.40 28.00
CA ASP A 355 -26.58 10.05 28.44
C ASP A 355 -25.81 9.31 27.33
N PHE A 356 -24.83 9.99 26.73
CA PHE A 356 -23.97 9.43 25.69
C PHE A 356 -22.88 8.49 26.21
N ASP A 357 -22.68 8.39 27.53
CA ASP A 357 -21.89 7.29 28.10
C ASP A 357 -22.64 5.96 28.01
N LYS A 358 -23.98 6.00 28.08
CA LYS A 358 -24.84 4.82 27.93
C LYS A 358 -25.23 4.55 26.47
N TYR A 359 -25.42 5.61 25.68
CA TYR A 359 -25.88 5.53 24.30
C TYR A 359 -24.93 6.27 23.35
N PRO A 360 -23.67 5.82 23.19
CA PRO A 360 -22.72 6.48 22.31
C PRO A 360 -23.10 6.35 20.84
N LEU A 361 -22.73 7.36 20.04
CA LEU A 361 -22.82 7.34 18.59
C LEU A 361 -21.63 6.54 18.03
N HIS A 362 -21.87 5.70 17.04
CA HIS A 362 -20.81 4.93 16.39
C HIS A 362 -20.65 5.34 14.93
N LEU A 363 -19.39 5.54 14.52
CA LEU A 363 -18.98 5.63 13.13
C LEU A 363 -18.32 4.30 12.76
N GLU A 364 -18.99 3.53 11.91
CA GLU A 364 -18.40 2.34 11.28
C GLU A 364 -17.81 2.72 9.93
N ILE A 365 -16.60 2.25 9.65
CA ILE A 365 -15.96 2.29 8.34
C ILE A 365 -15.64 0.85 7.97
N LYS A 366 -16.12 0.36 6.84
CA LYS A 366 -15.85 -1.01 6.36
C LYS A 366 -16.14 -1.14 4.88
N ASP A 367 -15.63 -2.21 4.29
CA ASP A 367 -15.98 -2.55 2.92
C ASP A 367 -17.37 -3.19 2.83
N ASP A 368 -18.10 -2.86 1.77
CA ASP A 368 -19.36 -3.54 1.45
C ASP A 368 -19.11 -4.88 0.71
N SER A 369 -20.19 -5.55 0.29
CA SER A 369 -20.10 -6.81 -0.44
C SER A 369 -19.39 -6.71 -1.80
N SER A 370 -19.23 -5.50 -2.35
CA SER A 370 -18.47 -5.22 -3.57
C SER A 370 -17.02 -4.80 -3.29
N LEU A 371 -16.59 -4.88 -2.03
CA LEU A 371 -15.28 -4.45 -1.56
C LEU A 371 -15.01 -2.96 -1.77
N LYS A 372 -16.07 -2.13 -1.72
CA LYS A 372 -15.95 -0.67 -1.70
C LYS A 372 -15.98 -0.19 -0.26
N THR A 373 -14.99 0.61 0.12
CA THR A 373 -14.91 1.18 1.46
C THR A 373 -15.96 2.26 1.67
N LYS A 374 -16.83 2.05 2.66
CA LYS A 374 -17.92 2.94 3.03
C LYS A 374 -17.88 3.26 4.51
N TYR A 375 -18.59 4.31 4.91
CA TYR A 375 -18.90 4.56 6.30
C TYR A 375 -20.41 4.56 6.54
N SER A 376 -20.78 4.29 7.79
CA SER A 376 -22.16 4.31 8.26
C SER A 376 -22.22 4.77 9.71
N TRP A 377 -23.26 5.52 10.05
CA TRP A 377 -23.55 5.94 11.42
C TRP A 377 -24.51 4.97 12.08
N GLN A 378 -24.20 4.58 13.32
CA GLN A 378 -25.08 3.74 14.13
C GLN A 378 -25.32 4.39 15.48
N TRP A 379 -26.59 4.46 15.85
CA TRP A 379 -27.00 4.91 17.16
C TRP A 379 -28.36 4.30 17.49
N THR A 380 -28.54 3.92 18.75
CA THR A 380 -29.81 3.42 19.26
C THR A 380 -29.97 3.90 20.69
N CYS A 381 -31.14 4.46 20.99
CA CYS A 381 -31.50 4.94 22.30
C CYS A 381 -32.90 4.47 22.66
N LYS A 382 -33.00 3.82 23.82
CA LYS A 382 -34.27 3.37 24.40
C LYS A 382 -34.47 3.97 25.77
N GLY A 383 -35.71 4.30 26.09
CA GLY A 383 -36.06 4.89 27.37
C GLY A 383 -37.55 5.12 27.47
N THR A 384 -37.93 5.92 28.46
CA THR A 384 -39.31 6.28 28.75
C THR A 384 -39.40 7.79 28.82
N LEU A 385 -40.43 8.35 28.19
CA LEU A 385 -40.77 9.75 28.23
C LEU A 385 -41.91 9.95 29.22
N ASP A 386 -41.63 10.76 30.23
CA ASP A 386 -42.60 11.13 31.26
C ASP A 386 -43.33 12.41 30.84
N TYR A 387 -44.67 12.37 30.95
CA TYR A 387 -45.51 13.53 30.72
C TYR A 387 -46.75 13.49 31.62
N ASP A 388 -47.29 14.67 31.91
CA ASP A 388 -48.52 14.83 32.67
C ASP A 388 -49.67 15.21 31.72
N GLU A 389 -50.81 14.50 31.84
CA GLU A 389 -52.07 14.93 31.24
C GLU A 389 -52.86 15.76 32.26
N ILE A 390 -53.15 17.00 31.91
CA ILE A 390 -53.89 17.96 32.71
C ILE A 390 -55.30 18.10 32.13
N ILE A 391 -56.27 17.51 32.81
CA ILE A 391 -57.69 17.53 32.41
C ILE A 391 -58.40 18.65 33.16
N SER A 392 -58.83 19.69 32.44
CA SER A 392 -59.58 20.82 32.98
C SER A 392 -61.08 20.52 33.01
N THR A 393 -61.67 20.47 34.20
CA THR A 393 -63.13 20.33 34.38
C THR A 393 -63.73 21.57 35.06
N PRO A 394 -65.04 21.82 34.95
CA PRO A 394 -65.72 22.90 35.68
C PRO A 394 -65.58 22.83 37.21
N LYS A 395 -65.14 21.68 37.77
CA LYS A 395 -64.96 21.45 39.21
C LYS A 395 -63.49 21.55 39.67
N GLY A 396 -62.54 21.80 38.75
CA GLY A 396 -61.10 21.82 39.01
C GLY A 396 -60.31 21.04 37.95
N GLY A 397 -58.98 21.20 37.97
CA GLY A 397 -58.05 20.45 37.11
C GLY A 397 -57.60 19.15 37.76
N HIS A 398 -57.48 18.08 36.97
CA HIS A 398 -56.88 16.80 37.36
C HIS A 398 -55.57 16.60 36.61
N VAL A 399 -54.51 16.20 37.31
CA VAL A 399 -53.20 15.87 36.71
C VAL A 399 -52.98 14.37 36.83
N GLN A 400 -52.70 13.72 35.70
CA GLN A 400 -52.41 12.29 35.64
C GLN A 400 -51.05 12.06 34.95
N PRO A 401 -50.09 11.39 35.62
CA PRO A 401 -48.81 11.08 34.99
C PRO A 401 -48.94 9.90 34.02
N PHE A 402 -48.20 9.97 32.93
CA PHE A 402 -48.07 8.96 31.90
C PHE A 402 -46.61 8.71 31.55
N HIS A 403 -46.36 7.51 31.01
CA HIS A 403 -45.05 7.00 30.66
C HIS A 403 -45.13 6.39 29.25
N ALA A 404 -44.44 7.00 28.29
CA ALA A 404 -44.36 6.51 26.91
C ALA A 404 -42.97 5.93 26.64
N ASP A 405 -42.91 4.62 26.37
CA ASP A 405 -41.65 3.99 25.98
C ASP A 405 -41.28 4.39 24.54
N PHE A 406 -39.99 4.60 24.31
CA PHE A 406 -39.45 4.84 22.98
C PHE A 406 -38.22 3.96 22.72
N ASP A 407 -38.06 3.59 21.45
CA ASP A 407 -36.88 2.91 20.93
C ASP A 407 -36.53 3.53 19.58
N VAL A 408 -35.53 4.40 19.60
CA VAL A 408 -35.15 5.28 18.52
C VAL A 408 -33.79 4.84 17.99
N SER A 409 -33.68 4.65 16.68
CA SER A 409 -32.43 4.27 16.03
C SER A 409 -32.20 5.05 14.74
N ILE A 410 -30.91 5.18 14.38
CA ILE A 410 -30.50 5.59 13.04
C ILE A 410 -30.80 4.43 12.09
N LYS A 411 -31.47 4.72 10.98
CA LYS A 411 -31.75 3.73 9.94
C LYS A 411 -30.46 3.31 9.24
N ASP A 412 -30.46 2.10 8.67
CA ASP A 412 -29.37 1.63 7.84
C ASP A 412 -28.98 2.67 6.79
N ASN A 413 -27.71 3.06 6.81
CA ASN A 413 -27.12 4.07 5.94
C ASN A 413 -25.74 3.61 5.51
N SER A 414 -25.26 4.10 4.38
CA SER A 414 -23.95 3.77 3.87
C SER A 414 -23.53 4.76 2.79
N THR A 415 -22.38 5.40 2.98
CA THR A 415 -21.84 6.42 2.07
C THR A 415 -20.40 6.07 1.72
N GLU A 416 -19.96 6.37 0.49
CA GLU A 416 -18.56 6.18 0.10
C GLU A 416 -17.63 7.01 1.00
N LEU A 417 -16.56 6.37 1.51
CA LEU A 417 -15.67 6.97 2.49
C LEU A 417 -14.81 8.09 1.91
N ALA A 418 -14.25 7.82 0.73
CA ALA A 418 -13.21 8.65 0.14
C ALA A 418 -13.19 8.53 -1.39
N THR A 419 -12.45 9.43 -2.02
CA THR A 419 -12.16 9.43 -3.46
C THR A 419 -10.67 9.56 -3.68
N LEU A 420 -10.16 8.89 -4.73
CA LEU A 420 -8.77 8.96 -5.17
C LEU A 420 -8.65 9.95 -6.33
N HIS A 421 -7.70 10.88 -6.27
CA HIS A 421 -7.39 11.84 -7.34
C HIS A 421 -6.00 12.41 -7.11
N ASP A 422 -5.25 12.73 -8.18
CA ASP A 422 -3.96 13.44 -8.10
C ASP A 422 -3.00 12.94 -7.00
N ASP A 423 -2.92 11.62 -6.81
CA ASP A 423 -2.14 10.96 -5.74
C ASP A 423 -2.58 11.24 -4.29
N MET A 424 -3.83 11.67 -4.11
CA MET A 424 -4.45 12.03 -2.85
C MET A 424 -5.69 11.19 -2.56
N ILE A 425 -5.92 10.97 -1.26
CA ILE A 425 -7.17 10.48 -0.71
C ILE A 425 -7.93 11.68 -0.14
N SER A 426 -9.09 11.99 -0.71
CA SER A 426 -10.03 12.95 -0.14
C SER A 426 -11.15 12.24 0.61
N TRP A 427 -11.42 12.69 1.83
CA TRP A 427 -12.33 12.04 2.77
C TRP A 427 -13.67 12.79 2.82
N ASN A 428 -14.76 12.04 2.93
CA ASN A 428 -16.12 12.60 2.93
C ASN A 428 -16.96 12.04 4.08
N ILE A 429 -16.59 12.33 5.33
CA ILE A 429 -17.32 11.83 6.51
C ILE A 429 -18.19 12.93 7.10
N LYS A 430 -19.51 12.78 6.96
CA LYS A 430 -20.48 13.77 7.43
C LYS A 430 -21.61 13.10 8.21
N PHE A 431 -22.14 13.82 9.19
CA PHE A 431 -23.37 13.48 9.88
C PHE A 431 -24.44 14.50 9.49
N GLU A 432 -25.34 14.12 8.59
CA GLU A 432 -26.33 15.02 7.97
C GLU A 432 -27.77 14.59 8.30
N LYS A 433 -28.75 15.27 7.70
CA LYS A 433 -30.19 15.04 7.93
C LYS A 433 -30.60 13.59 7.67
N GLU A 434 -29.99 12.96 6.67
CA GLU A 434 -30.24 11.59 6.25
C GLU A 434 -29.74 10.56 7.29
N ASN A 435 -28.85 10.98 8.19
CA ASN A 435 -28.31 10.15 9.28
C ASN A 435 -29.04 10.37 10.61
N GLN A 436 -30.10 11.19 10.64
CA GLN A 436 -30.86 11.42 11.86
C GLN A 436 -31.65 10.18 12.27
N PRO A 437 -31.79 9.92 13.58
CA PRO A 437 -32.61 8.83 14.05
C PRO A 437 -34.11 9.08 13.81
N ASP A 438 -34.91 8.01 13.84
CA ASP A 438 -36.37 8.12 13.72
C ASP A 438 -36.99 8.75 14.97
N GLY A 439 -37.11 10.08 14.98
CA GLY A 439 -37.65 10.85 16.11
C GLY A 439 -39.15 10.67 16.39
N THR A 440 -39.88 9.91 15.56
CA THR A 440 -41.35 9.76 15.67
C THR A 440 -41.81 8.72 16.70
N LYS A 441 -40.88 8.10 17.43
CA LYS A 441 -41.15 7.05 18.42
C LYS A 441 -41.67 7.64 19.72
N GLY A 442 -42.60 6.94 20.36
CA GLY A 442 -43.34 7.37 21.54
C GLY A 442 -44.73 6.75 21.52
N ASP A 443 -45.71 7.43 22.09
CA ASP A 443 -47.11 7.02 22.01
C ASP A 443 -47.93 7.93 21.06
N GLN A 444 -49.25 7.76 21.06
CA GLN A 444 -50.17 8.55 20.24
C GLN A 444 -50.29 10.02 20.66
N ASN A 445 -49.83 10.36 21.87
CA ASN A 445 -49.98 11.68 22.49
C ASN A 445 -48.66 12.47 22.43
N ILE A 446 -47.52 11.81 22.58
CA ILE A 446 -46.20 12.44 22.61
C ILE A 446 -45.10 11.56 21.99
N GLN A 447 -44.18 12.23 21.30
CA GLN A 447 -43.05 11.61 20.61
C GLN A 447 -41.74 12.05 21.24
N ALA A 448 -40.70 11.23 21.13
CA ALA A 448 -39.39 11.51 21.69
C ALA A 448 -38.69 12.69 20.99
N ASN A 449 -38.94 12.89 19.69
CA ASN A 449 -38.41 14.02 18.88
C ASN A 449 -36.89 14.24 19.01
N LEU A 450 -36.12 13.14 19.14
CA LEU A 450 -34.68 13.18 19.30
C LEU A 450 -33.99 13.58 17.99
N LYS A 451 -33.16 14.63 18.05
CA LYS A 451 -32.33 15.10 16.93
C LYS A 451 -30.87 15.22 17.35
N LEU A 452 -29.97 14.51 16.68
CA LEU A 452 -28.53 14.60 16.93
C LEU A 452 -27.92 15.82 16.24
N TYR A 453 -26.75 16.28 16.70
CA TYR A 453 -26.04 17.40 16.09
C TYR A 453 -25.44 17.00 14.73
N GLU A 454 -25.74 17.78 13.70
CA GLU A 454 -25.16 17.64 12.36
C GLU A 454 -23.76 18.26 12.29
N TYR A 455 -22.82 17.61 11.60
CA TYR A 455 -21.44 18.10 11.44
C TYR A 455 -20.73 17.46 10.24
N ASP A 456 -19.67 18.13 9.79
CA ASP A 456 -18.77 17.70 8.72
C ASP A 456 -17.36 17.52 9.30
N LEU A 457 -16.83 16.29 9.23
CA LEU A 457 -15.47 16.00 9.67
C LEU A 457 -14.50 16.38 8.55
N LYS A 458 -14.05 17.63 8.58
CA LYS A 458 -13.10 18.21 7.62
C LYS A 458 -11.69 17.65 7.83
N LEU A 459 -11.47 16.45 7.30
CA LEU A 459 -10.18 15.77 7.25
C LEU A 459 -9.33 16.38 6.12
N PRO A 460 -8.03 16.66 6.34
CA PRO A 460 -7.15 17.06 5.26
C PRO A 460 -6.91 15.89 4.29
N ASP A 461 -6.58 16.20 3.04
CA ASP A 461 -6.24 15.16 2.07
C ASP A 461 -4.97 14.41 2.49
N LEU A 462 -4.97 13.10 2.26
CA LEU A 462 -3.82 12.25 2.52
C LEU A 462 -3.06 11.98 1.22
N ASP A 463 -1.86 12.53 1.13
CA ASP A 463 -0.98 12.35 -0.03
C ASP A 463 -0.24 11.01 0.04
N TYR A 464 -0.58 10.12 -0.87
CA TYR A 464 0.08 8.83 -1.05
C TYR A 464 1.14 8.85 -2.16
N PHE A 465 1.37 10.00 -2.82
CA PHE A 465 2.29 10.17 -3.95
C PHE A 465 3.68 9.62 -3.68
N ARG A 466 4.18 9.71 -2.45
CA ARG A 466 5.55 9.25 -2.11
C ARG A 466 5.62 7.77 -1.84
N THR A 467 4.49 7.19 -1.50
CA THR A 467 4.33 5.75 -1.44
C THR A 467 4.10 5.18 -2.84
N THR A 468 3.75 5.98 -3.86
CA THR A 468 3.58 5.52 -5.25
C THR A 468 4.72 5.85 -6.17
N ASN A 469 5.36 7.01 -6.01
CA ASN A 469 6.48 7.49 -6.79
C ASN A 469 7.78 6.81 -6.33
N ILE A 470 7.71 5.47 -6.29
CA ILE A 470 8.87 4.64 -6.03
C ILE A 470 9.56 4.34 -7.37
N PHE A 471 9.11 4.78 -8.55
CA PHE A 471 9.77 4.42 -9.82
C PHE A 471 9.67 5.57 -10.83
N ALA A 472 10.84 6.18 -11.11
CA ALA A 472 11.09 7.38 -11.91
C ALA A 472 10.84 8.73 -11.17
N PRO A 473 11.91 9.47 -10.79
CA PRO A 473 11.80 10.74 -10.05
C PRO A 473 10.80 11.70 -10.69
N GLY A 474 9.85 12.19 -9.89
CA GLY A 474 8.88 13.18 -10.33
C GLY A 474 7.83 12.66 -11.32
N LYS A 475 7.68 11.34 -11.48
CA LYS A 475 6.62 10.74 -12.29
C LYS A 475 5.58 10.04 -11.44
N HIS A 476 4.33 10.16 -11.84
CA HIS A 476 3.24 9.32 -11.33
C HIS A 476 3.46 7.89 -11.79
N MET A 477 3.59 6.95 -10.85
CA MET A 477 3.91 5.55 -11.17
C MET A 477 2.76 4.60 -10.93
N ILE A 478 1.92 4.82 -9.91
CA ILE A 478 0.78 3.94 -9.65
C ILE A 478 -0.50 4.71 -9.99
N ASP A 479 -1.09 4.36 -11.13
CA ASP A 479 -2.43 4.80 -11.51
C ASP A 479 -3.43 4.09 -10.59
N ALA A 480 -3.78 4.75 -9.48
CA ALA A 480 -4.70 4.21 -8.48
C ALA A 480 -6.12 4.06 -9.07
N LYS A 481 -6.71 2.88 -8.90
CA LYS A 481 -7.99 2.50 -9.50
C LYS A 481 -9.06 2.14 -8.48
N ASP A 482 -8.63 1.62 -7.34
CA ASP A 482 -9.52 1.00 -6.37
C ASP A 482 -8.91 1.06 -4.97
N MET A 483 -9.74 0.90 -3.96
CA MET A 483 -9.33 0.83 -2.57
C MET A 483 -10.22 -0.14 -1.79
N MET A 484 -9.65 -0.75 -0.75
CA MET A 484 -10.38 -1.57 0.21
C MET A 484 -9.75 -1.42 1.60
N PHE A 485 -10.49 -1.78 2.64
CA PHE A 485 -10.11 -1.66 4.04
C PHE A 485 -10.34 -2.98 4.84
N PRO A 486 -9.72 -4.10 4.43
CA PRO A 486 -9.88 -5.40 5.11
C PRO A 486 -9.39 -5.41 6.55
N TYR A 487 -8.38 -4.61 6.89
CA TYR A 487 -7.97 -4.28 8.25
C TYR A 487 -6.93 -3.16 8.23
N ASP A 488 -5.92 -3.34 7.37
CA ASP A 488 -5.12 -2.27 6.77
C ASP A 488 -5.87 -1.68 5.58
N PHE A 489 -5.55 -0.44 5.23
CA PHE A 489 -6.12 0.23 4.08
C PHE A 489 -5.23 0.03 2.88
N ILE A 490 -5.79 -0.45 1.78
CA ILE A 490 -5.03 -0.78 0.57
C ILE A 490 -5.57 -0.02 -0.62
N ILE A 491 -4.65 0.60 -1.35
CA ILE A 491 -4.88 1.21 -2.65
C ILE A 491 -4.35 0.26 -3.70
N LEU A 492 -5.16 -0.02 -4.72
CA LEU A 492 -4.83 -0.91 -5.83
C LEU A 492 -4.77 -0.09 -7.12
N GLY A 493 -3.78 -0.41 -7.95
CA GLY A 493 -3.57 0.32 -9.20
C GLY A 493 -2.81 -0.48 -10.24
N ASP A 494 -2.53 0.16 -11.35
CA ASP A 494 -1.57 -0.33 -12.34
C ASP A 494 -0.32 0.54 -12.32
N LEU A 495 0.80 -0.03 -12.79
CA LEU A 495 1.93 0.81 -13.12
C LEU A 495 1.58 1.67 -14.33
N ALA A 496 1.92 2.95 -14.26
CA ALA A 496 1.83 3.91 -15.35
C ALA A 496 2.65 3.41 -16.56
N GLY A 497 2.63 4.14 -17.67
CA GLY A 497 3.55 3.87 -18.77
C GLY A 497 4.99 4.26 -18.41
N PRO A 498 6.03 3.55 -18.91
CA PRO A 498 7.43 3.99 -18.79
C PRO A 498 7.75 5.31 -19.52
#